data_AF-A0A3M1Z7G5-F1
#
_entry.id   AF-A0A3M1Z7G5-F1
#
_cell.length_a   1.000
_cell.length_b   1.000
_cell.length_c   1.000
_cell.angle_alpha   90.00
_cell.angle_beta   90.00
_cell.angle_gamma   90.00
#
_symmetry.space_group_name_H-M   'P 1'
#
loop_
_entity.id
_entity.type
_entity.pdbx_description
1 polymer ?
#
loop_
_entity_poly.entity_id
_entity_poly.type
_entity_poly.pdbx_seq_one_letter_code
_entity_poly.pdbx_strand_id
1 'polypeptide(L)'
;MKRNKLFPPPRPFDASDSAAVAAVFQTHIYPALQWVVRSIEVHGGRGSSAFFSRLRLPFRGWEAPYPETTGYLIETLFDYAPHTGWERLADLARGCADWLCDIQMADGAFPALFADSKKPSVFNTGQIIFGLVRAFEESGNEKYRSAFRAAAEWMARQTLPDGQWHGANYVPGFVPAYHTRAVWPMLVA
;
A
#
# COMPACT_ATOMS: atom_id res chain seq x y z
N MET A 1 22.88 -11.83 3.24
CA MET A 1 21.96 -12.99 3.15
C MET A 1 20.96 -12.65 2.05
N LYS A 2 21.00 -13.31 0.89
CA LYS A 2 20.05 -13.04 -0.21
C LYS A 2 18.68 -13.56 0.23
N ARG A 3 17.74 -12.67 0.55
CA ARG A 3 16.33 -13.06 0.75
C ARG A 3 15.86 -13.67 -0.57
N ASN A 4 15.51 -14.95 -0.57
CA ASN A 4 14.63 -15.48 -1.61
C ASN A 4 13.40 -14.59 -1.58
N LYS A 5 13.15 -13.81 -2.63
CA LYS A 5 11.90 -13.08 -2.77
C LYS A 5 10.81 -14.14 -2.58
N LEU A 6 9.99 -14.01 -1.52
CA LEU A 6 9.00 -15.02 -1.14
C LEU A 6 8.05 -15.33 -2.31
N PHE A 7 7.98 -14.41 -3.26
CA PHE A 7 7.37 -14.58 -4.56
C PHE A 7 8.37 -14.08 -5.62
N PRO A 8 8.67 -14.86 -6.67
CA PRO A 8 9.38 -14.31 -7.81
C PRO A 8 8.58 -13.11 -8.35
N PRO A 9 9.23 -12.07 -8.89
CA PRO A 9 8.48 -11.00 -9.57
C PRO A 9 7.52 -11.65 -10.59
N PRO A 10 6.29 -11.13 -10.74
CA PRO A 10 5.37 -11.65 -11.74
C PRO A 10 6.11 -11.76 -13.07
N ARG A 11 5.91 -12.88 -13.76
CA ARG A 11 6.62 -13.16 -15.01
C ARG A 11 6.38 -11.96 -15.96
N PRO A 12 7.41 -11.40 -16.62
CA PRO A 12 7.25 -10.41 -17.67
C PRO A 12 6.14 -10.84 -18.64
N PHE A 13 5.27 -9.91 -19.03
CA PHE A 13 4.28 -10.14 -20.07
C PHE A 13 5.06 -10.58 -21.31
N ASP A 14 4.79 -11.79 -21.79
CA ASP A 14 5.53 -12.35 -22.91
C ASP A 14 4.85 -11.85 -24.19
N ALA A 15 5.64 -11.45 -25.19
CA ALA A 15 5.09 -11.16 -26.52
C ALA A 15 4.42 -12.40 -27.16
N SER A 16 4.60 -13.59 -26.58
CA SER A 16 3.85 -14.82 -26.89
C SER A 16 2.47 -14.92 -26.23
N ASP A 17 2.12 -14.02 -25.30
CA ASP A 17 0.79 -13.96 -24.70
C ASP A 17 -0.24 -13.70 -25.81
N SER A 18 -1.14 -14.67 -25.99
CA SER A 18 -2.10 -14.69 -27.10
C SER A 18 -2.87 -13.38 -27.22
N ALA A 19 -3.36 -13.05 -28.42
CA ALA A 19 -4.21 -11.88 -28.66
C ALA A 19 -5.37 -11.73 -27.65
N ALA A 20 -5.85 -12.84 -27.06
CA ALA A 20 -6.85 -12.84 -26.00
C ALA A 20 -6.37 -12.17 -24.69
N VAL A 21 -5.12 -12.41 -24.26
CA VAL A 21 -4.56 -11.80 -23.05
C VAL A 21 -4.37 -10.30 -23.24
N ALA A 22 -3.85 -9.89 -24.40
CA ALA A 22 -3.75 -8.47 -24.75
C ALA A 22 -5.13 -7.79 -24.77
N ALA A 23 -6.16 -8.45 -25.30
CA ALA A 23 -7.52 -7.93 -25.31
C ALA A 23 -8.11 -7.76 -23.90
N VAL A 24 -7.89 -8.72 -23.00
CA VAL A 24 -8.32 -8.64 -21.59
C VAL A 24 -7.62 -7.47 -20.89
N PHE A 25 -6.31 -7.33 -21.08
CA PHE A 25 -5.55 -6.24 -20.49
C PHE A 25 -6.09 -4.88 -20.95
N GLN A 26 -6.25 -4.69 -22.26
CA GLN A 26 -6.73 -3.42 -22.83
C GLN A 26 -8.17 -3.09 -22.42
N THR A 27 -9.05 -4.10 -22.32
CA THR A 27 -10.46 -3.87 -21.98
C THR A 27 -10.68 -3.61 -20.50
N HIS A 28 -9.90 -4.25 -19.62
CA HIS A 28 -10.19 -4.27 -18.19
C HIS A 28 -9.08 -3.66 -17.33
N ILE A 29 -7.84 -4.12 -17.51
CA ILE A 29 -6.73 -3.72 -16.63
C ILE A 29 -6.28 -2.29 -16.93
N TYR A 30 -6.18 -1.93 -18.21
CA TYR A 30 -5.74 -0.62 -18.62
C TYR A 30 -6.65 0.51 -18.08
N PRO A 31 -8.00 0.46 -18.24
CA PRO A 31 -8.88 1.48 -17.64
C PRO A 31 -8.84 1.48 -16.11
N ALA A 32 -8.72 0.31 -15.47
CA ALA A 32 -8.60 0.22 -14.01
C ALA A 32 -7.31 0.89 -13.50
N LEU A 33 -6.19 0.67 -14.19
CA LEU A 33 -4.93 1.36 -13.88
C LEU A 33 -5.03 2.87 -14.12
N GLN A 34 -5.70 3.32 -15.19
CA GLN A 34 -5.95 4.76 -15.39
C GLN A 34 -6.72 5.37 -14.22
N TRP A 35 -7.72 4.66 -13.69
CA TRP A 35 -8.50 5.11 -12.55
C TRP A 35 -7.65 5.22 -11.27
N VAL A 36 -6.82 4.21 -10.99
CA VAL A 36 -5.88 4.22 -9.85
C VAL A 36 -4.83 5.31 -10.01
N VAL A 37 -4.27 5.50 -11.20
CA VAL A 37 -3.35 6.60 -11.45
C VAL A 37 -4.02 7.94 -11.17
N ARG A 38 -5.26 8.12 -11.67
CA ARG A 38 -6.00 9.35 -11.45
C ARG A 38 -6.29 9.60 -9.97
N SER A 39 -6.60 8.56 -9.19
CA SER A 39 -6.88 8.70 -7.75
C SER A 39 -5.67 9.17 -6.93
N ILE A 40 -4.46 9.06 -7.49
CA ILE A 40 -3.20 9.50 -6.90
C ILE A 40 -2.78 10.87 -7.45
N GLU A 41 -2.87 11.07 -8.77
CA GLU A 41 -2.47 12.32 -9.43
C GLU A 41 -3.26 13.54 -8.92
N VAL A 42 -4.53 13.37 -8.56
CA VAL A 42 -5.35 14.45 -7.96
C VAL A 42 -4.82 14.95 -6.62
N HIS A 43 -3.96 14.17 -5.97
CA HIS A 43 -3.25 14.51 -4.72
C HIS A 43 -1.77 14.79 -4.96
N GLY A 44 -1.39 15.16 -6.19
CA GLY A 44 -0.02 15.53 -6.53
C GLY A 44 0.97 14.38 -6.46
N GLY A 45 0.53 13.15 -6.73
CA GLY A 45 1.40 11.97 -6.66
C GLY A 45 1.57 11.40 -5.25
N ARG A 46 0.80 11.91 -4.26
CA ARG A 46 0.94 11.59 -2.85
C ARG A 46 -0.31 10.89 -2.32
N GLY A 47 -0.30 9.56 -2.40
CA GLY A 47 -1.35 8.69 -1.88
C GLY A 47 -2.60 8.62 -2.76
N SER A 48 -3.30 7.49 -2.68
CA SER A 48 -4.54 7.25 -3.42
C SER A 48 -5.76 7.66 -2.61
N SER A 49 -6.70 8.35 -3.28
CA SER A 49 -8.00 8.72 -2.73
C SER A 49 -8.74 7.53 -2.10
N ALA A 50 -9.39 7.75 -0.95
CA ALA A 50 -10.20 6.72 -0.27
C ALA A 50 -11.40 6.25 -1.10
N PHE A 51 -12.09 7.20 -1.74
CA PHE A 51 -13.21 6.91 -2.63
C PHE A 51 -13.45 8.08 -3.61
N PHE A 52 -14.28 7.81 -4.61
CA PHE A 52 -14.85 8.83 -5.49
C PHE A 52 -16.37 8.90 -5.32
N SER A 53 -16.91 10.10 -5.16
CA SER A 53 -18.35 10.33 -5.17
C SER A 53 -18.66 11.78 -5.51
N ARG A 54 -19.31 12.03 -6.66
CA ARG A 54 -19.83 13.37 -7.03
C ARG A 54 -21.09 13.74 -6.25
N LEU A 55 -21.74 12.79 -5.60
CA LEU A 55 -22.85 13.06 -4.70
C LEU A 55 -22.35 13.65 -3.37
N ARG A 56 -21.33 13.01 -2.76
CA ARG A 56 -20.74 13.50 -1.50
C ARG A 56 -19.78 14.67 -1.71
N LEU A 57 -19.07 14.69 -2.84
CA LEU A 57 -18.03 15.68 -3.17
C LEU A 57 -18.30 16.30 -4.55
N PRO A 58 -19.28 17.21 -4.67
CA PRO A 58 -19.78 17.67 -5.98
C PRO A 58 -18.76 18.37 -6.87
N PHE A 59 -17.69 18.95 -6.32
CA PHE A 59 -16.69 19.70 -7.11
C PHE A 59 -15.40 18.91 -7.34
N ARG A 60 -14.87 18.27 -6.29
CA ARG A 60 -13.63 17.49 -6.38
C ARG A 60 -13.85 16.03 -6.81
N GLY A 61 -14.96 15.41 -6.41
CA GLY A 61 -15.27 13.99 -6.63
C GLY A 61 -14.40 13.03 -5.82
N TRP A 62 -13.10 13.30 -5.71
CA TRP A 62 -12.10 12.50 -5.01
C TRP A 62 -11.96 12.90 -3.54
N GLU A 63 -12.01 11.92 -2.64
CA GLU A 63 -11.74 12.13 -1.22
C GLU A 63 -10.23 12.17 -0.93
N ALA A 64 -9.85 12.64 0.27
CA ALA A 64 -8.49 12.60 0.78
C ALA A 64 -7.82 11.21 0.63
N PRO A 65 -6.49 11.16 0.50
CA PRO A 65 -5.75 9.92 0.43
C PRO A 65 -5.95 9.02 1.66
N TYR A 66 -6.08 7.72 1.44
CA TYR A 66 -6.20 6.73 2.51
C TYR A 66 -4.89 5.95 2.66
N PRO A 67 -4.20 6.03 3.81
CA PRO A 67 -2.88 5.42 4.01
C PRO A 67 -2.84 3.92 3.75
N GLU A 68 -3.79 3.17 4.30
CA GLU A 68 -3.86 1.70 4.15
C GLU A 68 -3.94 1.28 2.69
N THR A 69 -4.87 1.88 1.93
CA THR A 69 -5.10 1.50 0.54
C THR A 69 -3.96 1.94 -0.35
N THR A 70 -3.36 3.10 -0.05
CA THR A 70 -2.13 3.54 -0.70
C THR A 70 -1.02 2.53 -0.50
N GLY A 71 -0.86 2.01 0.73
CA GLY A 71 0.14 1.04 1.11
C GLY A 71 0.18 -0.18 0.19
N TYR A 72 -0.93 -0.91 0.08
CA TYR A 72 -0.98 -2.10 -0.77
C TYR A 72 -1.08 -1.78 -2.28
N LEU A 73 -1.47 -0.55 -2.67
CA LEU A 73 -1.48 -0.14 -4.08
C LEU A 73 -0.06 0.05 -4.64
N ILE A 74 0.92 0.39 -3.80
CA ILE A 74 2.32 0.58 -4.24
C ILE A 74 2.87 -0.68 -4.92
N GLU A 75 2.57 -1.87 -4.40
CA GLU A 75 2.97 -3.14 -5.02
C GLU A 75 2.39 -3.26 -6.43
N THR A 76 1.09 -3.00 -6.58
CA THR A 76 0.39 -3.01 -7.87
C THR A 76 1.06 -2.06 -8.87
N LEU A 77 1.40 -0.85 -8.46
CA LEU A 77 2.02 0.14 -9.34
C LEU A 77 3.40 -0.30 -9.83
N PHE A 78 4.23 -0.84 -8.93
CA PHE A 78 5.55 -1.36 -9.31
C PHE A 78 5.45 -2.61 -10.19
N ASP A 79 4.49 -3.49 -9.91
CA ASP A 79 4.30 -4.70 -10.73
C ASP A 79 3.86 -4.35 -12.15
N TYR A 80 2.98 -3.36 -12.35
CA TYR A 80 2.50 -2.97 -13.68
C TYR A 80 3.39 -1.98 -14.44
N ALA A 81 4.35 -1.32 -13.77
CA ALA A 81 5.31 -0.43 -14.43
C ALA A 81 6.04 -1.07 -15.62
N PRO A 82 6.68 -2.26 -15.49
CA PRO A 82 7.39 -2.89 -16.61
C PRO A 82 6.48 -3.40 -17.73
N HIS A 83 5.18 -3.60 -17.49
CA HIS A 83 4.26 -4.21 -18.45
C HIS A 83 3.48 -3.21 -19.30
N THR A 84 3.42 -1.95 -18.87
CA THR A 84 2.58 -0.92 -19.51
C THR A 84 3.38 0.06 -20.36
N GLY A 85 4.71 0.10 -20.20
CA GLY A 85 5.55 1.18 -20.71
C GLY A 85 5.28 2.53 -20.03
N TRP A 86 4.54 2.54 -18.91
CA TRP A 86 4.20 3.76 -18.18
C TRP A 86 5.23 4.01 -17.09
N GLU A 87 6.32 4.68 -17.44
CA GLU A 87 7.38 5.05 -16.48
C GLU A 87 6.81 5.77 -15.24
N ARG A 88 5.75 6.57 -15.44
CA ARG A 88 5.04 7.28 -14.37
C ARG A 88 4.50 6.37 -13.25
N LEU A 89 4.23 5.09 -13.50
CA LEU A 89 3.72 4.19 -12.45
C LEU A 89 4.74 3.99 -11.33
N ALA A 90 6.01 3.80 -11.67
CA ALA A 90 7.08 3.67 -10.69
C ALA A 90 7.32 5.00 -9.95
N ASP A 91 7.17 6.14 -10.63
CA ASP A 91 7.26 7.47 -9.99
C ASP A 91 6.12 7.70 -8.98
N LEU A 92 4.88 7.36 -9.35
CA LEU A 92 3.74 7.46 -8.45
C LEU A 92 3.87 6.49 -7.26
N ALA A 93 4.37 5.28 -7.48
CA ALA A 93 4.63 4.32 -6.41
C ALA A 93 5.64 4.88 -5.39
N ARG A 94 6.73 5.49 -5.87
CA ARG A 94 7.72 6.18 -5.01
C ARG A 94 7.12 7.38 -4.29
N GLY A 95 6.33 8.22 -4.97
CA GLY A 95 5.64 9.37 -4.37
C GLY A 95 4.66 8.96 -3.26
N CYS A 96 3.92 7.87 -3.46
CA CYS A 96 3.08 7.26 -2.43
C CYS A 96 3.88 6.75 -1.23
N ALA A 97 4.99 6.02 -1.46
CA ALA A 97 5.85 5.53 -0.40
C ALA A 97 6.48 6.67 0.42
N ASP A 98 6.89 7.75 -0.25
CA ASP A 98 7.43 8.96 0.39
C ASP A 98 6.40 9.63 1.27
N TRP A 99 5.18 9.78 0.76
CA TRP A 99 4.08 10.31 1.55
C TRP A 99 3.74 9.44 2.76
N LEU A 100 3.80 8.11 2.63
CA LEU A 100 3.61 7.21 3.78
C LEU A 100 4.68 7.46 4.84
N CYS A 101 5.97 7.54 4.47
CA CYS A 101 7.03 7.90 5.43
C CYS A 101 6.74 9.23 6.15
N ASP A 102 6.24 10.25 5.44
CA ASP A 102 5.97 11.58 6.02
C ASP A 102 4.82 11.57 7.04
N ILE A 103 3.87 10.62 6.95
CA ILE A 103 2.72 10.52 7.85
C ILE A 103 2.90 9.47 8.95
N GLN A 104 4.05 8.79 8.98
CA GLN A 104 4.34 7.81 10.02
C GLN A 104 4.33 8.46 11.40
N MET A 105 3.69 7.82 12.37
CA MET A 105 3.63 8.30 13.74
C MET A 105 4.98 8.10 14.44
N ALA A 106 5.24 8.92 15.47
CA ALA A 106 6.52 8.89 16.20
C ALA A 106 6.83 7.55 16.87
N ASP A 107 5.81 6.74 17.19
CA ASP A 107 5.95 5.41 17.79
C ASP A 107 6.13 4.28 16.75
N GLY A 108 6.14 4.63 15.46
CA GLY A 108 6.29 3.72 14.33
C GLY A 108 4.98 3.30 13.66
N ALA A 109 3.83 3.57 14.29
CA ALA A 109 2.53 3.20 13.73
C ALA A 109 2.11 4.07 12.54
N PHE A 110 1.04 3.67 11.87
CA PHE A 110 0.36 4.50 10.89
C PHE A 110 -1.05 4.91 11.33
N PRO A 111 -1.54 6.09 10.86
CA PRO A 111 -2.87 6.58 11.19
C PRO A 111 -4.00 5.62 10.80
N ALA A 112 -4.99 5.51 11.68
CA ALA A 112 -6.30 4.96 11.38
C ALA A 112 -7.08 5.95 10.49
N LEU A 113 -7.91 5.46 9.57
CA LEU A 113 -8.65 6.30 8.62
C LEU A 113 -7.72 7.12 7.71
N PHE A 114 -7.72 8.45 7.85
CA PHE A 114 -6.96 9.39 7.02
C PHE A 114 -5.65 9.84 7.70
N ALA A 115 -4.77 10.48 6.93
CA ALA A 115 -3.42 10.84 7.37
C ALA A 115 -3.34 11.85 8.54
N ASP A 116 -4.39 12.63 8.78
CA ASP A 116 -4.47 13.59 9.89
C ASP A 116 -4.84 12.95 11.24
N SER A 117 -5.34 11.71 11.21
CA SER A 117 -5.71 10.96 12.40
C SER A 117 -4.52 10.73 13.33
N LYS A 118 -4.79 10.86 14.63
CA LYS A 118 -3.80 10.63 15.71
C LYS A 118 -3.94 9.25 16.36
N LYS A 119 -4.87 8.44 15.87
CA LYS A 119 -5.10 7.08 16.38
C LYS A 119 -4.31 6.10 15.53
N PRO A 120 -3.51 5.21 16.12
CA PRO A 120 -2.84 4.16 15.35
C PRO A 120 -3.84 3.06 14.94
N SER A 121 -3.53 2.32 13.87
CA SER A 121 -4.28 1.12 13.44
C SER A 121 -3.34 -0.03 13.12
N VAL A 122 -3.55 -1.19 13.76
CA VAL A 122 -2.77 -2.41 13.49
C VAL A 122 -2.92 -2.86 12.05
N PHE A 123 -4.15 -2.90 11.55
CA PHE A 123 -4.41 -3.37 10.20
C PHE A 123 -3.81 -2.44 9.14
N ASN A 124 -4.01 -1.13 9.29
CA ASN A 124 -3.46 -0.13 8.36
C ASN A 124 -1.94 -0.19 8.34
N THR A 125 -1.32 -0.25 9.52
CA THR A 125 0.14 -0.38 9.67
C THR A 125 0.64 -1.62 8.94
N GLY A 126 -0.03 -2.76 9.10
CA GLY A 126 0.29 -3.98 8.37
C GLY A 126 0.20 -3.83 6.85
N GLN A 127 -0.87 -3.24 6.32
CA GLN A 127 -1.02 -3.06 4.87
C GLN A 127 0.03 -2.10 4.28
N ILE A 128 0.42 -1.07 5.03
CA ILE A 128 1.43 -0.09 4.60
C ILE A 128 2.84 -0.69 4.51
N ILE A 129 3.17 -1.64 5.39
CA ILE A 129 4.48 -2.32 5.37
C ILE A 129 4.75 -2.96 4.00
N PHE A 130 3.75 -3.53 3.32
CA PHE A 130 3.94 -4.11 1.97
C PHE A 130 4.49 -3.11 0.96
N GLY A 131 3.83 -1.95 0.85
CA GLY A 131 4.26 -0.90 -0.05
C GLY A 131 5.65 -0.37 0.28
N LEU A 132 5.96 -0.19 1.56
CA LEU A 132 7.28 0.29 2.01
C LEU A 132 8.39 -0.75 1.76
N VAL A 133 8.12 -2.03 2.00
CA VAL A 133 9.04 -3.12 1.66
C VAL A 133 9.30 -3.14 0.16
N ARG A 134 8.25 -3.06 -0.66
CA ARG A 134 8.41 -3.03 -2.12
C ARG A 134 9.19 -1.80 -2.59
N ALA A 135 8.89 -0.62 -2.05
CA ALA A 135 9.63 0.61 -2.38
C ALA A 135 11.12 0.49 -1.99
N PHE A 136 11.43 -0.16 -0.85
CA PHE A 136 12.80 -0.47 -0.47
C PHE A 136 13.47 -1.44 -1.45
N GLU A 137 12.80 -2.51 -1.84
CA GLU A 137 13.36 -3.50 -2.78
C GLU A 137 13.70 -2.89 -4.15
N GLU A 138 12.90 -1.94 -4.63
CA GLU A 138 13.09 -1.28 -5.93
C GLU A 138 14.19 -0.21 -5.92
N SER A 139 14.41 0.45 -4.78
CA SER A 139 15.27 1.64 -4.71
C SER A 139 16.50 1.49 -3.84
N GLY A 140 16.52 0.52 -2.92
CA GLY A 140 17.52 0.44 -1.85
C GLY A 140 17.47 1.61 -0.86
N ASN A 141 16.44 2.46 -0.89
CA ASN A 141 16.38 3.65 -0.06
C ASN A 141 16.07 3.31 1.42
N GLU A 142 17.06 3.48 2.29
CA GLU A 142 17.01 3.14 3.70
C GLU A 142 15.93 3.88 4.51
N LYS A 143 15.35 4.98 3.98
CA LYS A 143 14.19 5.64 4.61
C LYS A 143 12.99 4.69 4.70
N TYR A 144 12.74 3.91 3.64
CA TYR A 144 11.63 2.96 3.61
C TYR A 144 11.88 1.78 4.55
N ARG A 145 13.14 1.31 4.61
CA ARG A 145 13.55 0.28 5.57
C ARG A 145 13.30 0.70 7.01
N SER A 146 13.76 1.91 7.35
CA SER A 146 13.59 2.46 8.69
C SER A 146 12.10 2.54 9.04
N ALA A 147 11.28 3.00 8.10
CA ALA A 147 9.84 3.13 8.29
C ALA A 147 9.14 1.77 8.51
N PHE A 148 9.33 0.78 7.62
CA PHE A 148 8.65 -0.51 7.79
C PHE A 148 9.15 -1.29 9.01
N ARG A 149 10.42 -1.09 9.41
CA ARG A 149 10.98 -1.73 10.61
C ARG A 149 10.35 -1.16 11.88
N ALA A 150 10.26 0.17 11.99
CA ALA A 150 9.60 0.81 13.12
C ALA A 150 8.13 0.39 13.22
N ALA A 151 7.45 0.24 12.09
CA ALA A 151 6.08 -0.26 12.02
C ALA A 151 5.94 -1.71 12.50
N ALA A 152 6.80 -2.61 12.03
CA ALA A 152 6.81 -4.01 12.45
C ALA A 152 7.14 -4.15 13.95
N GLU A 153 8.12 -3.38 14.45
CA GLU A 153 8.47 -3.33 15.88
C GLU A 153 7.32 -2.80 16.72
N TRP A 154 6.60 -1.78 16.25
CA TRP A 154 5.40 -1.28 16.90
C TRP A 154 4.31 -2.37 16.98
N MET A 155 4.03 -3.06 15.86
CA MET A 155 3.02 -4.13 15.82
C MET A 155 3.38 -5.27 16.77
N ALA A 156 4.65 -5.66 16.85
CA ALA A 156 5.14 -6.69 17.77
C ALA A 156 4.94 -6.30 19.24
N ARG A 157 5.16 -5.03 19.60
CA ARG A 157 4.88 -4.52 20.96
C ARG A 157 3.40 -4.51 21.31
N GLN A 158 2.51 -4.41 20.31
CA GLN A 158 1.06 -4.47 20.54
C GLN A 158 0.54 -5.89 20.74
N THR A 159 1.30 -6.93 20.34
CA THR A 159 0.86 -8.33 20.43
C THR A 159 0.86 -8.79 21.89
N LEU A 160 -0.28 -9.32 22.36
CA LEU A 160 -0.41 -9.90 23.70
C LEU A 160 0.10 -11.35 23.76
N PRO A 161 0.27 -11.94 24.96
CA PRO A 161 0.75 -13.32 25.10
C PRO A 161 -0.11 -14.40 24.39
N ASP A 162 -1.37 -14.10 24.12
CA ASP A 162 -2.28 -14.97 23.36
C ASP A 162 -2.12 -14.85 21.84
N GLY A 163 -1.17 -14.02 21.37
CA GLY A 163 -0.89 -13.77 19.96
C GLY A 163 -1.83 -12.78 19.29
N GLN A 164 -2.75 -12.16 20.04
CA GLN A 164 -3.76 -11.25 19.49
C GLN A 164 -3.42 -9.78 19.75
N TRP A 165 -4.00 -8.91 18.91
CA TRP A 165 -4.04 -7.46 19.15
C TRP A 165 -5.41 -7.09 19.72
N HIS A 166 -5.43 -6.65 20.98
CA HIS A 166 -6.66 -6.21 21.67
C HIS A 166 -6.83 -4.68 21.68
N GLY A 167 -5.82 -3.94 21.20
CA GLY A 167 -5.81 -2.49 21.07
C GLY A 167 -5.54 -2.02 19.64
N ALA A 168 -5.88 -0.78 19.33
CA ALA A 168 -5.78 -0.20 17.97
C ALA A 168 -6.55 -0.99 16.89
N ASN A 169 -7.65 -1.63 17.30
CA ASN A 169 -8.61 -2.29 16.43
C ASN A 169 -9.62 -1.29 15.88
N TYR A 170 -10.23 -1.60 14.74
CA TYR A 170 -11.29 -0.77 14.15
C TYR A 170 -12.51 -0.65 15.06
N VAL A 171 -12.85 -1.72 15.79
CA VAL A 171 -13.95 -1.76 16.77
C VAL A 171 -13.39 -2.13 18.15
N PRO A 172 -13.63 -1.31 19.19
CA PRO A 172 -13.20 -1.64 20.55
C PRO A 172 -13.76 -2.98 21.04
N GLY A 173 -12.91 -3.82 21.64
CA GLY A 173 -13.31 -5.12 22.19
C GLY A 173 -13.58 -6.22 21.15
N PHE A 174 -13.36 -5.94 19.86
CA PHE A 174 -13.49 -6.92 18.79
C PHE A 174 -12.13 -7.18 18.15
N VAL A 175 -11.77 -8.46 17.99
CA VAL A 175 -10.57 -8.91 17.28
C VAL A 175 -11.01 -9.53 15.96
N PRO A 176 -10.82 -8.85 14.81
CA PRO A 176 -11.24 -9.36 13.52
C PRO A 176 -10.35 -10.51 13.04
N ALA A 177 -10.95 -11.56 12.46
CA ALA A 177 -10.20 -12.67 11.87
C ALA A 177 -9.22 -12.23 10.76
N TYR A 178 -9.50 -11.12 10.07
CA TYR A 178 -8.62 -10.58 9.04
C TYR A 178 -7.30 -10.02 9.60
N HIS A 179 -7.13 -9.88 10.92
CA HIS A 179 -5.84 -9.52 11.51
C HIS A 179 -4.73 -10.54 11.21
N THR A 180 -5.10 -11.78 10.89
CA THR A 180 -4.16 -12.77 10.34
C THR A 180 -3.40 -12.24 9.11
N ARG A 181 -4.06 -11.45 8.24
CA ARG A 181 -3.43 -10.78 7.09
C ARG A 181 -2.37 -9.76 7.50
N ALA A 182 -2.52 -9.13 8.67
CA ALA A 182 -1.60 -8.15 9.24
C ALA A 182 -0.40 -8.79 9.95
N VAL A 183 -0.38 -10.11 10.16
CA VAL A 183 0.82 -10.82 10.67
C VAL A 183 1.87 -10.99 9.57
N TRP A 184 1.45 -11.34 8.34
CA TRP A 184 2.36 -11.50 7.19
C TRP A 184 3.33 -10.31 6.96
N PRO A 185 2.90 -9.03 6.91
CA PRO A 185 3.82 -7.92 6.68
C PRO A 185 4.99 -7.87 7.68
N MET A 186 4.76 -8.31 8.92
CA MET A 186 5.83 -8.36 9.94
C MET A 186 6.92 -9.40 9.62
N LEU A 187 6.60 -10.44 8.83
CA LEU A 187 7.55 -11.49 8.43
C LEU A 187 8.41 -11.08 7.23
N VAL A 188 7.93 -10.14 6.41
CA VAL A 188 8.65 -9.65 5.23
C VAL A 188 9.47 -8.38 5.53
N ALA A 189 9.20 -7.71 6.66
CA ALA A 189 10.02 -6.63 7.19
C ALA A 189 11.47 -7.09 7.46
#